data_AF-A0AAE9MLB4-F1
#
_entry.id   AF-A0AAE9MLB4-F1
#
_cell.length_a   1.000
_cell.length_b   1.000
_cell.length_c   1.000
_cell.angle_alpha   90.00
_cell.angle_beta   90.00
_cell.angle_gamma   90.00
#
_symmetry.space_group_name_H-M   'P 1'
#
loop_
_entity.id
_entity.type
_entity.pdbx_description
1 polymer ?
#
loop_
_entity_poly.entity_id
_entity_poly.type
_entity_poly.pdbx_seq_one_letter_code
_entity_poly.pdbx_strand_id
1 'polypeptide(L)' 'MKIKLLLIALALSMSPVLVSAEGAPAVPEVVCHVDQAPQMLVPEYLCQQYGGEQYD' A
#
# COMPACT_ATOMS: atom_id res chain seq x y z
N MET A 1 -26.09 -24.41 17.49
CA MET A 1 -25.89 -23.37 16.44
C MET A 1 -25.58 -21.99 17.00
N LYS A 2 -26.15 -21.59 18.16
CA LYS A 2 -25.99 -20.26 18.78
C LYS A 2 -24.54 -19.84 19.12
N ILE A 3 -23.73 -20.79 19.62
CA ILE A 3 -22.32 -20.55 20.00
C ILE A 3 -21.44 -20.28 18.77
N LYS A 4 -21.67 -20.99 17.66
CA LYS A 4 -20.91 -20.81 16.42
C LYS A 4 -21.10 -19.40 15.84
N LEU A 5 -22.34 -18.90 15.91
CA LEU A 5 -22.70 -17.56 15.45
C LEU A 5 -22.02 -16.46 16.29
N LEU A 6 -21.91 -16.68 17.60
CA LEU A 6 -21.24 -15.76 18.53
C LEU A 6 -19.72 -15.71 18.28
N LEU A 7 -19.10 -16.85 17.99
CA LEU A 7 -17.68 -16.92 17.64
C LEU A 7 -17.36 -16.20 16.32
N ILE A 8 -18.24 -16.31 15.33
CA ILE A 8 -18.09 -15.62 14.03
C ILE A 8 -18.21 -14.11 14.22
N ALA A 9 -19.20 -13.64 14.98
CA ALA A 9 -19.36 -12.22 15.26
C ALA A 9 -18.16 -11.64 16.03
N LEU A 10 -17.61 -12.41 16.99
CA LEU A 10 -16.44 -12.00 17.75
C LEU A 10 -15.19 -11.90 16.86
N ALA A 11 -15.01 -12.85 15.94
CA ALA A 11 -13.92 -12.81 14.96
C ALA A 11 -14.05 -11.62 13.99
N LEU A 12 -15.27 -11.29 13.53
CA LEU A 12 -15.49 -10.12 12.67
C LEU A 12 -15.20 -8.81 13.42
N SER A 13 -15.53 -8.71 14.71
CA SER A 13 -15.27 -7.48 15.49
C SER A 13 -13.78 -7.17 15.65
N MET A 14 -12.92 -8.18 15.52
CA MET A 14 -11.46 -8.01 15.55
C MET A 14 -10.83 -7.81 14.18
N SER A 15 -11.63 -7.84 13.10
CA SER A 15 -11.11 -7.44 11.80
C SER A 15 -10.95 -5.92 11.78
N PRO A 16 -9.76 -5.39 11.43
CA PRO A 16 -9.58 -3.96 11.31
C PRO A 16 -10.59 -3.46 10.28
N VAL A 17 -11.47 -2.55 10.70
CA VAL A 17 -12.35 -1.86 9.77
C VAL A 17 -11.42 -1.15 8.79
N LEU A 18 -11.49 -1.55 7.51
CA LEU A 18 -10.79 -0.89 6.42
C LEU A 18 -11.41 0.50 6.27
N VAL A 19 -11.01 1.42 7.13
CA VAL A 19 -11.27 2.85 6.96
C VAL A 19 -10.48 3.27 5.73
N SER A 20 -11.21 3.70 4.71
CA SER A 20 -10.59 4.48 3.63
C SER A 20 -10.00 5.72 4.31
N ALA A 21 -8.67 5.84 4.32
CA ALA A 21 -8.00 6.96 4.95
C ALA A 21 -8.25 8.22 4.11
N GLU A 22 -9.36 8.91 4.37
CA GLU A 22 -9.62 10.24 3.84
C GLU A 22 -8.47 11.17 4.29
N GLY A 23 -7.73 11.73 3.32
CA GLY A 23 -6.59 12.60 3.60
C GLY A 23 -5.23 11.90 3.69
N ALA A 24 -5.09 10.67 3.20
CA ALA A 24 -3.76 10.09 2.98
C ALA A 24 -2.89 11.06 2.14
N PRO A 25 -1.63 11.28 2.52
CA PRO A 25 -0.76 12.21 1.82
C PRO A 25 -0.63 11.79 0.36
N ALA A 26 -0.70 12.76 -0.56
CA ALA A 26 -0.40 12.51 -1.96
C ALA A 26 1.03 11.96 -2.05
N VAL A 27 1.17 10.73 -2.53
CA VAL A 27 2.48 10.10 -2.69
C VAL A 27 3.13 10.76 -3.91
N PRO A 28 4.33 11.35 -3.79
CA PRO A 28 5.00 11.95 -4.93
C PRO A 28 5.37 10.87 -5.94
N GLU A 29 5.07 11.15 -7.20
CA GLU A 29 5.58 10.35 -8.32
C GLU A 29 6.92 10.92 -8.76
N VAL A 30 7.88 10.03 -8.97
CA VAL A 30 9.25 10.36 -9.33
C VAL A 30 9.66 9.60 -10.57
N VAL A 31 10.60 10.14 -11.32
CA VAL A 31 11.21 9.41 -12.43
C VAL A 31 12.24 8.45 -11.84
N CYS A 32 11.94 7.16 -11.89
CA CYS A 32 12.84 6.12 -11.44
C CYS A 32 13.67 5.58 -12.60
N HIS A 33 15.00 5.59 -12.42
CA HIS A 33 15.94 4.97 -13.33
C HIS A 33 16.41 3.63 -12.76
N VAL A 34 16.03 2.53 -13.39
CA VAL A 34 16.52 1.19 -13.06
C VAL A 34 17.44 0.75 -14.18
N ASP A 35 18.63 0.25 -13.83
CA ASP A 35 19.62 -0.16 -14.84
C ASP A 35 19.00 -1.15 -15.83
N GLN A 36 19.28 -0.95 -17.12
CA GLN A 36 18.76 -1.74 -18.24
C GLN A 36 17.23 -1.67 -18.46
N ALA A 37 16.49 -0.80 -17.77
CA ALA A 37 15.06 -0.57 -17.98
C ALA A 37 14.75 0.86 -18.50
N PRO A 38 13.66 1.05 -19.25
CA PRO A 38 13.15 2.39 -19.55
C PRO A 38 12.85 3.16 -18.27
N GLN A 39 13.03 4.49 -18.31
CA GLN A 39 12.64 5.36 -17.21
C GLN A 39 11.13 5.23 -16.96
N MET A 40 10.76 5.04 -15.70
CA MET A 40 9.36 4.86 -15.29
C MET A 40 8.96 5.91 -14.27
N LEU A 41 7.77 6.49 -14.46
CA LEU A 41 7.14 7.33 -13.46
C LEU A 41 6.47 6.41 -12.43
N VAL A 42 7.00 6.40 -11.21
CA VAL A 42 6.50 5.55 -10.13
C VAL A 42 6.50 6.32 -8.81
N PRO A 43 5.69 5.91 -7.82
CA PRO A 43 5.83 6.36 -6.45
C PRO A 43 7.26 6.23 -5.92
N GLU A 44 7.75 7.22 -5.18
CA GLU A 44 9.11 7.27 -4.62
C GLU A 44 9.51 5.98 -3.86
N TYR A 45 8.62 5.45 -3.03
CA TYR A 45 8.90 4.25 -2.24
C TYR A 45 9.12 2.99 -3.10
N LEU A 46 8.53 2.95 -4.31
CA LEU A 46 8.73 1.84 -5.24
C LEU A 46 10.10 1.96 -5.92
N CYS A 47 10.55 3.17 -6.25
CA CYS A 47 11.87 3.35 -6.85
C CYS A 47 13.00 2.84 -5.94
N GLN A 48 12.91 3.13 -4.64
CA GLN A 48 13.85 2.61 -3.64
C GLN A 48 13.86 1.09 -3.56
N GLN A 49 12.68 0.44 -3.70
CA GLN A 49 12.58 -1.02 -3.71
C GLN A 49 13.18 -1.64 -4.97
N TYR A 50 13.09 -0.96 -6.12
CA TYR A 50 13.70 -1.42 -7.36
C TYR A 50 15.22 -1.20 -7.42
N GLY A 51 15.81 -0.58 -6.39
CA GLY A 51 17.23 -0.22 -6.41
C GLY A 51 17.58 0.82 -7.47
N GLY A 52 16.57 1.60 -7.90
CA GLY A 52 16.74 2.63 -8.91
C GLY A 52 17.19 3.97 -8.32
N GLU A 53 17.76 4.81 -9.18
CA GLU A 53 18.06 6.19 -8.84
C GLU A 53 16.83 7.07 -9.11
N GLN A 54 16.54 7.96 -8.15
CA GLN A 54 15.45 8.93 -8.23
C GLN A 54 15.96 10.26 -8.77
N TYR A 55 15.17 10.86 -9.66
CA TYR A 55 15.35 12.20 -10.16
C TYR A 55 14.06 13.02 -9.93
N ASP A 56 14.21 14.28 -9.49
CA ASP A 56 13.13 15.24 -9.24
C ASP A 56 12.61 15.88 -10.53
#